data_AF-A0A7Y7D3Q8-F1
#
_entry.id   AF-A0A7Y7D3Q8-F1
#
_cell.length_a   1.000
_cell.length_b   1.000
_cell.length_c   1.000
_cell.angle_alpha   90.00
_cell.angle_beta   90.00
_cell.angle_gamma   90.00
#
_symmetry.space_group_name_H-M   'P 1'
#
loop_
_entity.id
_entity.type
_entity.pdbx_description
1 polymer ?
#
loop_
_entity_poly.entity_id
_entity_poly.type
_entity_poly.pdbx_seq_one_letter_code
_entity_poly.pdbx_strand_id
1 'polypeptide(L)'
;MQDQVSSNAYDASNPQVAQYQQELFGQCRNTFEAFQGLGDVAEDMRILSLNAELAAGRAGTYGVSIRALTQYTRELVNRLEQINLEMRKVEAFHEDEEVEAAETPIAVEAEEEYVEEEAPVEEYAEDAYEEYSEESYQPEFYEEDADDSISAAIAKFEEINGGVKYLNEQAKRIAEVVSQSNSIATNMAIEAATAGQYEDTFTNVANDMRGFVDTLKNMVTRAQDSIEKAFRAEKSLKELDAAARQ
;
A
#
# COMPACT_ATOMS: atom_id res chain seq x y z
N MET A 1 2.94 -7.47 -16.97
CA MET A 1 2.97 -7.23 -15.52
C MET A 1 3.60 -8.44 -14.86
N GLN A 2 4.93 -8.53 -14.93
CA GLN A 2 5.74 -9.55 -14.27
C GLN A 2 6.44 -8.86 -13.11
N ASP A 3 6.16 -9.33 -11.89
CA ASP A 3 7.01 -9.34 -10.69
C ASP A 3 8.10 -8.25 -10.53
N GLN A 4 7.71 -7.02 -10.15
CA GLN A 4 8.66 -6.04 -9.58
C GLN A 4 8.85 -6.26 -8.06
N VAL A 5 7.89 -6.88 -7.37
CA VAL A 5 8.00 -7.25 -5.95
C VAL A 5 9.02 -8.38 -5.74
N SER A 6 9.20 -9.26 -6.74
CA SER A 6 10.28 -10.26 -6.71
C SER A 6 11.67 -9.67 -6.97
N SER A 7 11.77 -8.43 -7.49
CA SER A 7 13.08 -7.81 -7.78
C SER A 7 13.74 -7.20 -6.54
N ASN A 8 12.96 -6.89 -5.49
CA ASN A 8 13.48 -6.38 -4.22
C ASN A 8 14.02 -7.47 -3.27
N ALA A 9 13.98 -8.75 -3.67
CA ALA A 9 14.50 -9.88 -2.90
C ALA A 9 15.95 -10.26 -3.28
N TYR A 10 16.62 -9.47 -4.13
CA TYR A 10 17.97 -9.78 -4.59
C TYR A 10 19.03 -9.14 -3.68
N ASP A 11 20.05 -9.95 -3.37
CA ASP A 11 21.25 -9.72 -2.54
C ASP A 11 21.17 -9.85 -1.01
N ALA A 12 20.31 -10.71 -0.48
CA ALA A 12 20.61 -11.31 0.83
C ALA A 12 21.53 -12.54 0.67
N SER A 13 22.76 -12.44 1.13
CA SER A 13 23.75 -13.54 1.15
C SER A 13 23.31 -14.73 2.02
N ASN A 14 22.28 -14.55 2.87
CA ASN A 14 21.64 -15.59 3.67
C ASN A 14 20.22 -15.93 3.16
N PRO A 15 19.94 -17.19 2.73
CA PRO A 15 18.63 -17.59 2.22
C PRO A 15 17.48 -17.46 3.23
N GLN A 16 17.76 -17.49 4.54
CA GLN A 16 16.73 -17.27 5.57
C GLN A 16 16.31 -15.80 5.64
N VAL A 17 17.25 -14.87 5.42
CA VAL A 17 16.97 -13.44 5.41
C VAL A 17 16.07 -13.10 4.20
N ALA A 18 16.43 -13.60 3.01
CA ALA A 18 15.62 -13.42 1.80
C ALA A 18 14.17 -13.93 2.00
N GLN A 19 14.01 -15.08 2.66
CA GLN A 19 12.70 -15.66 2.94
C GLN A 19 11.86 -14.75 3.85
N TYR A 20 12.41 -14.25 4.96
CA TYR A 20 11.68 -13.40 5.88
C TYR A 20 11.40 -12.01 5.30
N GLN A 21 12.30 -11.48 4.47
CA GLN A 21 12.04 -10.25 3.70
C GLN A 21 10.85 -10.44 2.76
N GLN A 22 10.87 -11.49 1.94
CA GLN A 22 9.78 -11.79 1.01
C GLN A 22 8.45 -12.01 1.75
N GLU A 23 8.49 -12.69 2.90
CA GLU A 23 7.30 -12.86 3.75
C GLU A 23 6.80 -11.50 4.27
N LEU A 24 7.68 -10.67 4.84
CA LEU A 24 7.32 -9.35 5.36
C LEU A 24 6.65 -8.48 4.28
N PHE A 25 7.29 -8.31 3.13
CA PHE A 25 6.75 -7.53 2.02
C PHE A 25 5.44 -8.12 1.48
N GLY A 26 5.39 -9.43 1.29
CA GLY A 26 4.19 -10.12 0.81
C GLY A 26 3.00 -9.95 1.76
N GLN A 27 3.21 -10.04 3.07
CA GLN A 27 2.14 -9.86 4.05
C GLN A 27 1.66 -8.41 4.11
N CYS A 28 2.54 -7.42 3.98
CA CYS A 28 2.13 -6.03 3.94
C CYS A 28 1.33 -5.70 2.69
N ARG A 29 1.73 -6.23 1.52
CA ARG A 29 0.92 -6.11 0.30
C ARG A 29 -0.47 -6.73 0.49
N ASN A 30 -0.55 -7.92 1.09
CA ASN A 30 -1.82 -8.55 1.42
C ASN A 30 -2.69 -7.69 2.34
N THR A 31 -2.08 -6.93 3.27
CA THR A 31 -2.79 -5.97 4.11
C THR A 31 -3.37 -4.81 3.29
N PHE A 32 -2.62 -4.24 2.36
CA PHE A 32 -3.13 -3.19 1.45
C PHE A 32 -4.25 -3.74 0.56
N GLU A 33 -4.04 -4.92 -0.03
CA GLU A 33 -5.05 -5.62 -0.83
C GLU A 33 -6.32 -5.90 -0.02
N ALA A 34 -6.21 -6.22 1.27
CA ALA A 34 -7.38 -6.42 2.13
C ALA A 34 -8.24 -5.16 2.29
N PHE A 35 -7.67 -3.97 2.09
CA PHE A 35 -8.38 -2.69 2.11
C PHE A 35 -8.63 -2.10 0.72
N GLN A 36 -8.25 -2.79 -0.36
CA GLN A 36 -8.70 -2.44 -1.71
C GLN A 36 -10.22 -2.64 -1.77
N GLY A 37 -10.95 -1.53 -1.91
CA GLY A 37 -12.41 -1.49 -1.81
C GLY A 37 -12.94 -0.78 -0.56
N LEU A 38 -12.07 -0.33 0.36
CA LEU A 38 -12.50 0.50 1.49
C LEU A 38 -13.24 1.77 1.03
N GLY A 39 -12.76 2.38 -0.07
CA GLY A 39 -13.40 3.54 -0.69
C GLY A 39 -14.80 3.22 -1.24
N ASP A 40 -14.97 2.06 -1.85
CA ASP A 40 -16.26 1.64 -2.40
C ASP A 40 -17.28 1.41 -1.29
N VAL A 41 -16.87 0.75 -0.19
CA VAL A 41 -17.72 0.57 0.99
C VAL A 41 -18.09 1.93 1.62
N ALA A 42 -17.13 2.86 1.70
CA ALA A 42 -17.40 4.19 2.23
C ALA A 42 -18.43 4.94 1.36
N GLU A 43 -18.32 4.85 0.03
CA GLU A 43 -19.27 5.47 -0.90
C GLU A 43 -20.66 4.78 -0.83
N ASP A 44 -20.72 3.45 -0.77
CA ASP A 44 -21.97 2.72 -0.62
C ASP A 44 -22.69 3.10 0.70
N MET A 45 -21.94 3.23 1.80
CA MET A 45 -22.46 3.72 3.07
C MET A 45 -22.93 5.18 2.97
N ARG A 46 -22.24 6.03 2.19
CA ARG A 46 -22.66 7.41 1.93
C ARG A 46 -24.00 7.45 1.22
N ILE A 47 -24.16 6.66 0.16
CA ILE A 47 -25.39 6.54 -0.63
C ILE A 47 -26.53 6.01 0.26
N LEU A 48 -26.28 4.96 1.06
CA LEU A 48 -27.25 4.46 2.03
C LEU A 48 -27.68 5.56 3.00
N SER A 49 -26.74 6.34 3.55
CA SER A 49 -27.05 7.41 4.49
C SER A 49 -27.98 8.47 3.88
N LEU A 50 -27.81 8.78 2.59
CA LEU A 50 -28.65 9.72 1.86
C LEU A 50 -30.06 9.15 1.62
N ASN A 51 -30.14 7.90 1.17
CA ASN A 51 -31.42 7.24 0.91
C ASN A 51 -32.22 7.05 2.20
N ALA A 52 -31.54 6.65 3.28
CA ALA A 52 -32.12 6.52 4.60
C ALA A 52 -32.61 7.86 5.16
N GLU A 53 -31.86 8.96 4.97
CA GLU A 53 -32.28 10.29 5.38
C GLU A 53 -33.56 10.75 4.64
N LEU A 54 -33.63 10.50 3.33
CA LEU A 54 -34.82 10.81 2.52
C LEU A 54 -36.05 10.00 2.97
N ALA A 55 -35.88 8.69 3.20
CA ALA A 55 -36.94 7.83 3.72
C ALA A 55 -37.41 8.31 5.10
N ALA A 56 -36.47 8.67 5.97
CA ALA A 56 -36.74 9.20 7.29
C ALA A 56 -37.43 10.57 7.26
N GLY A 57 -37.12 11.42 6.26
CA GLY A 57 -37.85 12.66 6.00
C GLY A 57 -39.32 12.41 5.65
N ARG A 58 -39.60 11.42 4.79
CA ARG A 58 -40.98 11.02 4.42
C ARG A 58 -41.74 10.43 5.61
N ALA A 59 -41.03 9.74 6.50
CA ALA A 59 -41.60 9.14 7.71
C ALA A 59 -41.97 10.15 8.81
N GLY A 60 -41.59 11.43 8.66
CA GLY A 60 -41.93 12.48 9.61
C GLY A 60 -41.32 12.23 11.00
N THR A 61 -42.17 12.09 12.02
CA THR A 61 -41.75 11.86 13.41
C THR A 61 -41.09 10.50 13.61
N TYR A 62 -41.51 9.47 12.85
CA TYR A 62 -40.92 8.13 12.93
C TYR A 62 -39.48 8.08 12.39
N GLY A 63 -39.09 9.04 11.55
CA GLY A 63 -37.73 9.11 10.99
C GLY A 63 -36.77 10.04 11.75
N VAL A 64 -37.15 10.60 12.90
CA VAL A 64 -36.27 11.55 13.61
C VAL A 64 -34.98 10.86 14.08
N SER A 65 -35.09 9.71 14.75
CA SER A 65 -33.92 8.94 15.20
C SER A 65 -33.08 8.44 14.04
N ILE A 66 -33.72 7.93 12.98
CA ILE A 66 -33.02 7.47 11.76
C ILE A 66 -32.21 8.61 11.14
N ARG A 67 -32.75 9.84 11.07
CA ARG A 67 -31.99 11.01 10.59
C ARG A 67 -30.72 11.26 11.42
N ALA A 68 -30.82 11.22 12.75
CA ALA A 68 -29.64 11.36 13.61
C ALA A 68 -28.61 10.24 13.34
N LEU A 69 -29.06 9.00 13.22
CA LEU A 69 -28.19 7.86 12.91
C LEU A 69 -27.51 7.98 11.53
N THR A 70 -28.19 8.54 10.53
CA THR A 70 -27.58 8.81 9.22
C THR A 70 -26.50 9.91 9.28
N GLN A 71 -26.62 10.89 10.17
CA GLN A 71 -25.56 11.87 10.39
C GLN A 71 -24.31 11.24 10.99
N TYR A 72 -24.47 10.36 11.99
CA TYR A 72 -23.35 9.59 12.52
C TYR A 72 -22.73 8.66 11.46
N THR A 73 -23.55 8.08 10.59
CA THR A 73 -23.06 7.26 9.48
C THR A 73 -22.16 8.08 8.55
N ARG A 74 -22.52 9.32 8.21
CA ARG A 74 -21.68 10.21 7.39
C ARG A 74 -20.35 10.56 8.04
N GLU A 75 -20.35 10.77 9.36
CA GLU A 75 -19.11 10.99 10.10
C GLU A 75 -18.19 9.75 10.01
N LEU A 76 -18.75 8.54 10.09
CA LEU A 76 -17.99 7.31 9.90
C LEU A 76 -17.46 7.17 8.46
N VAL A 77 -18.26 7.51 7.45
CA VAL A 77 -17.83 7.53 6.05
C VAL A 77 -16.63 8.47 5.86
N ASN A 78 -16.70 9.70 6.39
CA ASN A 78 -15.60 10.66 6.29
C ASN A 78 -14.31 10.10 6.92
N ARG A 79 -14.43 9.39 8.04
CA ARG A 79 -13.27 8.72 8.68
C ARG A 79 -12.71 7.59 7.82
N LEU A 80 -13.56 6.79 7.19
CA LEU A 80 -13.12 5.73 6.26
C LEU A 80 -12.45 6.33 5.02
N GLU A 81 -13.00 7.38 4.43
CA GLU A 81 -12.41 8.11 3.31
C GLU A 81 -11.04 8.69 3.69
N GLN A 82 -10.93 9.28 4.89
CA GLN A 82 -9.65 9.78 5.40
C GLN A 82 -8.62 8.66 5.55
N ILE A 83 -8.99 7.54 6.17
CA ILE A 83 -8.09 6.37 6.33
C ILE A 83 -7.65 5.84 4.96
N ASN A 84 -8.58 5.72 4.00
CA ASN A 84 -8.29 5.29 2.64
C ASN A 84 -7.31 6.24 1.93
N LEU A 85 -7.49 7.56 2.07
CA LEU A 85 -6.58 8.56 1.51
C LEU A 85 -5.19 8.49 2.15
N GLU A 86 -5.11 8.31 3.47
CA GLU A 86 -3.82 8.16 4.16
C GLU A 86 -3.08 6.90 3.68
N MET A 87 -3.77 5.77 3.52
CA MET A 87 -3.17 4.53 3.00
C MET A 87 -2.74 4.65 1.54
N ARG A 88 -3.54 5.29 0.68
CA ARG A 88 -3.18 5.53 -0.73
C ARG A 88 -2.01 6.48 -0.90
N LYS A 89 -1.83 7.44 0.00
CA LYS A 89 -0.65 8.32 -0.05
C LYS A 89 0.62 7.52 0.13
N VAL A 90 0.63 6.57 1.06
CA VAL A 90 1.75 5.65 1.24
C VAL A 90 1.98 4.87 -0.05
N GLU A 91 0.94 4.32 -0.68
CA GLU A 91 1.06 3.61 -1.97
C GLU A 91 1.60 4.50 -3.10
N ALA A 92 1.14 5.76 -3.22
CA ALA A 92 1.50 6.67 -4.31
C ALA A 92 2.89 7.29 -4.20
N PHE A 93 3.44 7.50 -2.98
CA PHE A 93 4.83 7.97 -2.81
C PHE A 93 5.85 7.02 -3.47
N HIS A 94 5.46 5.78 -3.77
CA HIS A 94 6.34 4.78 -4.35
C HIS A 94 6.17 4.59 -5.87
N GLU A 95 5.08 5.08 -6.48
CA GLU A 95 4.96 5.11 -7.94
C GLU A 95 5.80 6.24 -8.56
N ASP A 96 5.91 7.40 -7.90
CA ASP A 96 6.63 8.57 -8.44
C ASP A 96 8.17 8.44 -8.36
N GLU A 97 8.71 7.71 -7.37
CA GLU A 97 10.17 7.45 -7.26
C GLU A 97 10.69 6.49 -8.34
N GLU A 98 9.84 5.59 -8.85
CA GLU A 98 10.24 4.66 -9.93
C GLU A 98 10.29 5.33 -11.31
N VAL A 99 9.56 6.44 -11.53
CA VAL A 99 9.57 7.15 -12.81
C VAL A 99 10.85 7.97 -12.99
N GLU A 100 11.38 8.60 -11.94
CA GLU A 100 12.67 9.31 -12.01
C GLU A 100 13.87 8.36 -12.17
N ALA A 101 13.81 7.13 -11.66
CA ALA A 101 14.87 6.14 -11.82
C ALA A 101 14.89 5.48 -13.21
N ALA A 102 13.79 5.55 -13.97
CA ALA A 102 13.67 4.97 -15.31
C ALA A 102 14.01 5.96 -16.45
N GLU A 103 14.16 7.26 -16.17
CA GLU A 103 14.55 8.26 -17.17
C GLU A 103 16.07 8.50 -17.21
N THR A 104 16.84 7.45 -17.51
CA THR A 104 18.12 7.67 -18.19
C THR A 104 17.83 7.75 -19.70
N PRO A 105 18.04 8.90 -20.37
CA PRO A 105 17.73 9.01 -21.77
C PRO A 105 18.71 8.13 -22.56
N ILE A 106 18.18 7.07 -23.16
CA ILE A 106 18.84 6.35 -24.26
C ILE A 106 18.95 7.37 -25.41
N ALA A 107 20.11 8.01 -25.53
CA ALA A 107 20.45 8.82 -26.68
C ALA A 107 20.64 7.90 -27.89
N VAL A 108 19.59 7.79 -28.70
CA VAL A 108 19.66 7.26 -30.07
C VAL A 108 19.68 8.47 -31.01
N GLU A 109 20.85 8.82 -31.52
CA GLU A 109 20.99 9.64 -32.73
C GLU A 109 21.92 8.84 -33.66
N ALA A 110 21.36 8.06 -34.58
CA ALA A 110 20.90 8.46 -35.92
C ALA A 110 22.07 8.78 -36.87
N GLU A 111 22.24 7.90 -37.85
CA GLU A 111 23.17 7.94 -38.97
C GLU A 111 23.02 9.22 -39.80
N GLU A 112 24.13 9.86 -40.18
CA GLU A 112 24.20 10.68 -41.40
C GLU A 112 25.48 10.37 -42.21
N GLU A 113 25.30 10.52 -43.51
CA GLU A 113 25.94 9.86 -44.64
C GLU A 113 26.80 10.87 -45.45
N TYR A 114 28.01 10.46 -45.85
CA TYR A 114 28.99 10.96 -46.87
C TYR A 114 29.17 12.47 -47.20
N VAL A 115 30.45 12.91 -47.36
CA VAL A 115 31.11 13.28 -48.66
C VAL A 115 32.64 13.51 -48.45
N GLU A 116 33.45 12.98 -49.39
CA GLU A 116 34.90 13.14 -49.57
C GLU A 116 35.36 14.57 -49.96
N GLU A 117 36.56 14.99 -49.56
CA GLU A 117 37.46 15.77 -50.44
C GLU A 117 38.95 15.66 -50.02
N GLU A 118 39.82 15.69 -51.03
CA GLU A 118 41.22 15.24 -51.06
C GLU A 118 42.28 16.16 -50.38
N ALA A 119 43.46 15.56 -50.16
CA ALA A 119 44.68 16.04 -49.47
C ALA A 119 45.42 17.25 -50.12
N PRO A 120 46.49 17.79 -49.49
CA PRO A 120 47.82 17.19 -49.74
C PRO A 120 48.76 17.09 -48.51
N VAL A 121 49.74 16.23 -48.73
CA VAL A 121 50.84 15.73 -47.88
C VAL A 121 51.80 16.82 -47.40
N GLU A 122 52.23 16.74 -46.14
CA GLU A 122 53.58 17.13 -45.71
C GLU A 122 54.05 16.29 -44.51
N GLU A 123 55.36 16.14 -44.40
CA GLU A 123 56.13 14.96 -44.03
C GLU A 123 56.93 15.19 -42.72
N TYR A 124 57.23 14.10 -41.99
CA TYR A 124 58.11 13.98 -40.79
C TYR A 124 57.52 14.52 -39.46
N ALA A 125 57.66 13.88 -38.29
CA ALA A 125 58.59 12.86 -37.81
C ALA A 125 57.98 12.07 -36.63
N GLU A 126 58.45 10.82 -36.51
CA GLU A 126 58.68 9.95 -35.34
C GLU A 126 58.14 10.28 -33.93
N ASP A 127 57.87 9.18 -33.22
CA ASP A 127 57.83 8.97 -31.77
C ASP A 127 56.46 9.06 -31.07
N ALA A 128 55.81 7.90 -30.91
CA ALA A 128 55.57 7.27 -29.60
C ALA A 128 54.64 6.05 -29.78
N TYR A 129 55.22 4.85 -29.71
CA TYR A 129 54.44 3.66 -29.38
C TYR A 129 54.10 3.74 -27.90
N GLU A 130 52.91 4.21 -27.55
CA GLU A 130 52.33 3.95 -26.24
C GLU A 130 51.71 2.54 -26.26
N GLU A 131 52.47 1.63 -25.68
CA GLU A 131 52.09 0.26 -25.34
C GLU A 131 50.89 0.31 -24.39
N TYR A 132 49.72 -0.11 -24.88
CA TYR A 132 48.56 -0.41 -24.04
C TYR A 132 48.95 -1.55 -23.08
N SER A 133 49.27 -1.23 -21.83
CA SER A 133 49.21 -2.21 -20.76
C SER A 133 47.74 -2.45 -20.45
N GLU A 134 47.21 -3.60 -20.89
CA GLU A 134 45.99 -4.19 -20.33
C GLU A 134 46.24 -4.49 -18.85
N GLU A 135 46.04 -3.49 -18.00
CA GLU A 135 45.91 -3.69 -16.57
C GLU A 135 44.54 -4.33 -16.36
N SER A 136 44.56 -5.65 -16.17
CA SER A 136 43.41 -6.48 -15.86
C SER A 136 42.70 -5.89 -14.63
N TYR A 137 41.63 -5.15 -14.87
CA TYR A 137 40.67 -4.73 -13.88
C TYR A 137 40.06 -6.01 -13.28
N GLN A 138 40.62 -6.50 -12.18
CA GLN A 138 39.89 -7.41 -11.31
C GLN A 138 39.00 -6.53 -10.45
N PRO A 139 37.66 -6.63 -10.56
CA PRO A 139 36.79 -5.98 -9.60
C PRO A 139 37.12 -6.62 -8.25
N GLU A 140 37.66 -5.83 -7.31
CA GLU A 140 37.60 -6.18 -5.90
C GLU A 140 36.11 -6.29 -5.57
N PHE A 141 35.64 -7.54 -5.47
CA PHE A 141 34.35 -7.85 -4.89
C PHE A 141 34.43 -7.45 -3.43
N TYR A 142 33.98 -6.23 -3.11
CA TYR A 142 33.65 -5.89 -1.74
C TYR A 142 32.50 -6.83 -1.36
N GLU A 143 32.77 -7.80 -0.48
CA GLU A 143 31.72 -8.53 0.22
C GLU A 143 30.93 -7.48 1.01
N GLU A 144 29.82 -7.01 0.44
CA GLU A 144 28.89 -6.14 1.14
C GLU A 144 28.35 -6.93 2.33
N ASP A 145 28.72 -6.47 3.53
CA ASP A 145 28.46 -7.17 4.78
C ASP A 145 26.97 -7.50 4.89
N ALA A 146 26.64 -8.76 5.13
CA ALA A 146 25.26 -9.23 5.32
C ALA A 146 24.48 -8.43 6.39
N ASP A 147 25.21 -7.74 7.28
CA ASP A 147 24.74 -6.85 8.34
C ASP A 147 24.06 -5.57 7.78
N ASP A 148 24.56 -5.02 6.67
CA ASP A 148 23.92 -3.88 5.99
C ASP A 148 22.63 -4.31 5.28
N SER A 149 22.56 -5.54 4.77
CA SER A 149 21.40 -6.03 4.01
C SER A 149 20.11 -6.17 4.85
N ILE A 150 20.19 -6.58 6.12
CA ILE A 150 18.99 -6.79 6.95
C ILE A 150 18.45 -5.45 7.45
N SER A 151 19.33 -4.59 7.96
CA SER A 151 18.97 -3.26 8.43
C SER A 151 18.48 -2.36 7.29
N ALA A 152 19.10 -2.43 6.10
CA ALA A 152 18.60 -1.75 4.91
C ALA A 152 17.22 -2.26 4.49
N ALA A 153 16.94 -3.56 4.57
CA ALA A 153 15.63 -4.10 4.21
C ALA A 153 14.51 -3.67 5.17
N ILE A 154 14.78 -3.57 6.47
CA ILE A 154 13.82 -3.04 7.44
C ILE A 154 13.60 -1.53 7.20
N ALA A 155 14.67 -0.77 6.96
CA ALA A 155 14.57 0.66 6.69
C ALA A 155 13.80 0.94 5.39
N LYS A 156 14.14 0.25 4.30
CA LYS A 156 13.41 0.28 3.03
C LYS A 156 11.97 -0.15 3.20
N PHE A 157 11.68 -1.07 4.10
CA PHE A 157 10.32 -1.45 4.42
C PHE A 157 9.54 -0.37 5.19
N GLU A 158 10.16 0.28 6.18
CA GLU A 158 9.57 1.42 6.89
C GLU A 158 9.31 2.60 5.94
N GLU A 159 10.21 2.80 4.97
CA GLU A 159 10.06 3.77 3.89
C GLU A 159 8.91 3.41 2.94
N ILE A 160 8.87 2.18 2.40
CA ILE A 160 7.89 1.75 1.37
C ILE A 160 6.47 1.60 1.92
N ASN A 161 6.29 1.23 3.18
CA ASN A 161 4.96 0.86 3.69
C ASN A 161 4.55 1.62 4.96
N GLY A 162 5.36 2.59 5.41
CA GLY A 162 5.22 3.21 6.73
C GLY A 162 5.46 2.24 7.89
N GLY A 163 5.91 1.02 7.59
CA GLY A 163 6.13 -0.06 8.54
C GLY A 163 4.86 -0.87 8.92
N VAL A 164 5.06 -2.05 9.49
CA VAL A 164 3.96 -2.94 9.98
C VAL A 164 3.13 -2.23 11.05
N LYS A 165 3.77 -1.36 11.83
CA LYS A 165 3.11 -0.57 12.88
C LYS A 165 2.07 0.39 12.32
N TYR A 166 2.37 1.10 11.22
CA TYR A 166 1.43 1.99 10.57
C TYR A 166 0.19 1.23 10.07
N LEU A 167 0.41 0.11 9.38
CA LEU A 167 -0.67 -0.76 8.91
C LEU A 167 -1.56 -1.27 10.05
N ASN A 168 -0.95 -1.64 11.18
CA ASN A 168 -1.68 -2.03 12.38
C ASN A 168 -2.52 -0.89 12.96
N GLU A 169 -2.01 0.34 12.95
CA GLU A 169 -2.75 1.52 13.41
C GLU A 169 -3.95 1.81 12.50
N GLN A 170 -3.79 1.71 11.17
CA GLN A 170 -4.90 1.86 10.23
C GLN A 170 -5.96 0.77 10.39
N ALA A 171 -5.55 -0.49 10.51
CA ALA A 171 -6.47 -1.60 10.77
C ALA A 171 -7.27 -1.42 12.07
N LYS A 172 -6.65 -0.88 13.13
CA LYS A 172 -7.35 -0.55 14.39
C LYS A 172 -8.37 0.57 14.21
N ARG A 173 -8.01 1.65 13.51
CA ARG A 173 -8.95 2.75 13.22
C ARG A 173 -10.17 2.26 12.45
N ILE A 174 -9.97 1.38 11.47
CA ILE A 174 -11.08 0.77 10.72
C ILE A 174 -11.91 -0.13 11.66
N ALA A 175 -11.28 -0.94 12.50
CA ALA A 175 -11.98 -1.78 13.48
C ALA A 175 -12.86 -0.96 14.45
N GLU A 176 -12.41 0.23 14.86
CA GLU A 176 -13.21 1.17 15.65
C GLU A 176 -14.43 1.68 14.88
N VAL A 177 -14.27 1.98 13.59
CA VAL A 177 -15.39 2.35 12.71
C VAL A 177 -16.37 1.19 12.56
N VAL A 178 -15.90 -0.06 12.44
CA VAL A 178 -16.76 -1.25 12.41
C VAL A 178 -17.60 -1.36 13.68
N SER A 179 -16.98 -1.19 14.84
CA SER A 179 -17.66 -1.25 16.14
C SER A 179 -18.76 -0.19 16.25
N GLN A 180 -18.45 1.06 15.85
CA GLN A 180 -19.42 2.17 15.84
C GLN A 180 -20.55 1.93 14.83
N SER A 181 -20.20 1.47 13.62
CA SER A 181 -21.15 1.14 12.55
C SER A 181 -22.12 0.04 12.98
N ASN A 182 -21.63 -0.99 13.70
CA ASN A 182 -22.48 -2.06 14.24
C ASN A 182 -23.48 -1.55 15.28
N SER A 183 -23.07 -0.61 16.14
CA SER A 183 -23.97 0.05 17.08
C SER A 183 -25.05 0.85 16.37
N ILE A 184 -24.69 1.60 15.32
CA ILE A 184 -25.64 2.33 14.48
C ILE A 184 -26.63 1.38 13.82
N ALA A 185 -26.16 0.30 13.18
CA ALA A 185 -27.01 -0.68 12.52
C ALA A 185 -28.01 -1.32 13.50
N THR A 186 -27.55 -1.62 14.72
CA THR A 186 -28.41 -2.15 15.79
C THR A 186 -29.47 -1.13 16.21
N ASN A 187 -29.10 0.13 16.41
CA ASN A 187 -30.04 1.19 16.76
C ASN A 187 -31.05 1.45 15.63
N MET A 188 -30.61 1.41 14.37
CA MET A 188 -31.51 1.51 13.21
C MET A 188 -32.54 0.38 13.20
N ALA A 189 -32.14 -0.85 13.53
CA ALA A 189 -33.07 -1.97 13.61
C ALA A 189 -34.09 -1.83 14.77
N ILE A 190 -33.66 -1.29 15.91
CA ILE A 190 -34.56 -1.01 17.04
C ILE A 190 -35.58 0.06 16.65
N GLU A 191 -35.13 1.15 16.02
CA GLU A 191 -36.02 2.23 15.58
C GLU A 191 -36.92 1.80 14.41
N ALA A 192 -36.47 0.87 13.57
CA ALA A 192 -37.32 0.28 12.54
C ALA A 192 -38.54 -0.41 13.16
N ALA A 193 -38.34 -1.22 14.20
CA ALA A 193 -39.41 -1.95 14.89
C ALA A 193 -40.47 -1.03 15.56
N THR A 194 -40.17 0.25 15.77
CA THR A 194 -41.09 1.24 16.35
C THR A 194 -41.71 2.18 15.31
N ALA A 195 -41.33 2.07 14.04
CA ALA A 195 -41.68 3.01 12.99
C ALA A 195 -43.05 2.78 12.32
N GLY A 196 -43.82 1.81 12.81
CA GLY A 196 -45.17 1.51 12.33
C GLY A 196 -45.16 1.16 10.83
N GLN A 197 -45.90 1.93 10.03
CA GLN A 197 -45.99 1.68 8.58
C GLN A 197 -44.66 1.83 7.81
N TYR A 198 -43.61 2.37 8.43
CA TYR A 198 -42.28 2.53 7.84
C TYR A 198 -41.28 1.45 8.29
N GLU A 199 -41.70 0.51 9.13
CA GLU A 199 -40.87 -0.55 9.70
C GLU A 199 -40.07 -1.31 8.63
N ASP A 200 -40.73 -1.75 7.56
CA ASP A 200 -40.07 -2.49 6.47
C ASP A 200 -38.95 -1.67 5.82
N THR A 201 -39.18 -0.37 5.61
CA THR A 201 -38.20 0.51 4.97
C THR A 201 -36.96 0.69 5.85
N PHE A 202 -37.15 0.94 7.13
CA PHE A 202 -36.02 1.12 8.06
C PHE A 202 -35.34 -0.20 8.41
N THR A 203 -36.06 -1.32 8.38
CA THR A 203 -35.48 -2.65 8.53
C THR A 203 -34.52 -2.96 7.38
N ASN A 204 -34.90 -2.61 6.16
CA ASN A 204 -34.01 -2.74 5.00
C ASN A 204 -32.75 -1.89 5.16
N VAL A 205 -32.88 -0.61 5.55
CA VAL A 205 -31.73 0.27 5.83
C VAL A 205 -30.81 -0.33 6.90
N ALA A 206 -31.36 -0.88 7.99
CA ALA A 206 -30.58 -1.49 9.05
C ALA A 206 -29.84 -2.76 8.57
N ASN A 207 -30.47 -3.55 7.69
CA ASN A 207 -29.86 -4.75 7.11
C ASN A 207 -28.74 -4.40 6.12
N ASP A 208 -28.93 -3.37 5.29
CA ASP A 208 -27.89 -2.88 4.39
C ASP A 208 -26.69 -2.37 5.20
N MET A 209 -26.95 -1.61 6.27
CA MET A 209 -25.90 -1.15 7.19
C MET A 209 -25.13 -2.32 7.84
N ARG A 210 -25.82 -3.41 8.21
CA ARG A 210 -25.16 -4.64 8.70
C ARG A 210 -24.29 -5.30 7.61
N GLY A 211 -24.75 -5.33 6.36
CA GLY A 211 -23.96 -5.84 5.24
C GLY A 211 -22.63 -5.11 5.07
N PHE A 212 -22.64 -3.77 5.21
CA PHE A 212 -21.41 -2.97 5.20
C PHE A 212 -20.51 -3.25 6.42
N VAL A 213 -21.10 -3.37 7.62
CA VAL A 213 -20.37 -3.76 8.83
C VAL A 213 -19.65 -5.10 8.66
N ASP A 214 -20.33 -6.10 8.10
CA ASP A 214 -19.76 -7.41 7.85
C ASP A 214 -18.62 -7.35 6.82
N THR A 215 -18.79 -6.54 5.78
CA THR A 215 -17.76 -6.31 4.76
C THR A 215 -16.51 -5.71 5.38
N LEU A 216 -16.65 -4.62 6.15
CA LEU A 216 -15.54 -3.97 6.83
C LEU A 216 -14.88 -4.91 7.86
N LYS A 217 -15.66 -5.70 8.59
CA LYS A 217 -15.14 -6.69 9.54
C LYS A 217 -14.26 -7.73 8.83
N ASN A 218 -14.70 -8.23 7.69
CA ASN A 218 -13.93 -9.19 6.89
C ASN A 218 -12.62 -8.57 6.38
N MET A 219 -12.64 -7.31 5.93
CA MET A 219 -11.43 -6.58 5.54
C MET A 219 -10.45 -6.47 6.72
N VAL A 220 -10.93 -6.04 7.89
CA VAL A 220 -10.12 -5.93 9.12
C VAL A 220 -9.51 -7.27 9.53
N THR A 221 -10.29 -8.35 9.52
CA THR A 221 -9.78 -9.68 9.90
C THR A 221 -8.66 -10.15 8.96
N ARG A 222 -8.85 -10.02 7.64
CA ARG A 222 -7.82 -10.39 6.66
C ARG A 222 -6.55 -9.55 6.81
N ALA A 223 -6.72 -8.24 7.04
CA ALA A 223 -5.62 -7.34 7.30
C ALA A 223 -4.86 -7.71 8.58
N GLN A 224 -5.57 -7.98 9.68
CA GLN A 224 -4.97 -8.37 10.96
C GLN A 224 -4.17 -9.67 10.88
N ASP A 225 -4.70 -10.68 10.20
CA ASP A 225 -4.00 -11.95 9.99
C ASP A 225 -2.68 -11.75 9.22
N SER A 226 -2.68 -10.85 8.24
CA SER A 226 -1.49 -10.51 7.43
C SER A 226 -0.50 -9.67 8.25
N ILE A 227 -0.97 -8.67 8.99
CA ILE A 227 -0.17 -7.84 9.90
C ILE A 227 0.52 -8.70 10.97
N GLU A 228 -0.17 -9.69 11.54
CA GLU A 228 0.43 -10.57 12.55
C GLU A 228 1.60 -11.38 11.97
N LYS A 229 1.45 -11.90 10.76
CA LYS A 229 2.53 -12.61 10.05
C LYS A 229 3.68 -11.68 9.72
N ALA A 230 3.39 -10.45 9.26
CA ALA A 230 4.38 -9.42 9.01
C ALA A 230 5.20 -9.10 10.28
N PHE A 231 4.56 -8.92 11.44
CA PHE A 231 5.27 -8.71 12.71
C PHE A 231 6.18 -9.87 13.09
N ARG A 232 5.76 -11.11 12.82
CA ARG A 232 6.61 -12.30 13.09
C ARG A 232 7.84 -12.30 12.19
N ALA A 233 7.67 -12.05 10.89
CA ALA A 233 8.77 -11.96 9.94
C ALA A 233 9.74 -10.81 10.30
N GLU A 234 9.22 -9.63 10.64
CA GLU A 234 10.01 -8.49 11.10
C GLU A 234 10.82 -8.82 12.36
N LYS A 235 10.21 -9.52 13.34
CA LYS A 235 10.89 -9.96 14.55
C LYS A 235 12.03 -10.94 14.24
N SER A 236 11.79 -11.91 13.36
CA SER A 236 12.81 -12.87 12.94
C SER A 236 13.97 -12.20 12.22
N LEU A 237 13.72 -11.20 11.37
CA LEU A 237 14.78 -10.39 10.76
C LEU A 237 15.62 -9.66 11.80
N LYS A 238 14.98 -9.01 12.78
CA LYS A 238 15.68 -8.31 13.88
C LYS A 238 16.51 -9.24 14.75
N GLU A 239 16.05 -10.47 14.98
CA GLU A 239 16.80 -11.48 15.73
C GLU A 239 18.03 -11.98 14.95
N LEU A 240 17.91 -12.16 13.63
CA LEU A 240 19.02 -12.53 12.75
C LEU A 240 20.07 -11.42 12.63
N ASP A 241 19.64 -10.16 12.51
CA ASP A 241 20.51 -8.96 12.54
C ASP A 241 21.29 -8.87 13.86
N ALA A 242 20.60 -9.02 14.99
CA ALA A 242 21.24 -9.01 16.31
C ALA A 242 22.22 -10.17 16.54
N ALA A 243 22.02 -11.31 15.87
CA ALA A 243 22.91 -12.46 15.93
C ALA A 243 24.11 -12.31 14.98
N ALA A 244 23.96 -11.63 13.85
CA ALA A 244 25.04 -11.33 12.92
C ALA A 244 26.05 -10.32 13.49
N ARG A 245 25.57 -9.43 14.38
CA ARG A 245 26.38 -8.40 15.08
C ARG A 245 27.19 -8.89 16.29
N GLN A 246 27.07 -10.17 16.68
CA GLN A 246 27.74 -10.77 17.85
C GLN A 246 28.93 -11.64 17.44
#